data_AF-A0A388KWH3-F1
#
_entry.id   AF-A0A388KWH3-F1
#
_cell.length_a   1.000
_cell.length_b   1.000
_cell.length_c   1.000
_cell.angle_alpha   90.00
_cell.angle_beta   90.00
_cell.angle_gamma   90.00
#
_symmetry.space_group_name_H-M   'P 1'
#
loop_
_entity.id
_entity.type
_entity.pdbx_description
1 polymer ?
#
loop_
_entity_poly.entity_id
_entity_poly.type
_entity_poly.pdbx_seq_one_letter_code
_entity_poly.pdbx_strand_id
1 'polypeptide(L)'
;MAEIGKSVAAVCQFVETEQQKKAAKERKKVEKKEAEERVEVERQELEQKCKKEEKVRREAEKFEEVNKHLDIKVALRVGELREDVRLEIREAINDLCCAVARGKQKVNPFSGPGHESSASSSDTEELSESARNLSISEKRKREPEPVFDDSLPMEQPLKHTPTSLINRSS
;
A
#
# COMPACT_ATOMS: atom_id res chain seq x y z
N MET A 1 -38.11 -94.73 -12.45
CA MET A 1 -36.91 -93.86 -12.46
C MET A 1 -37.22 -92.36 -12.66
N ALA A 2 -38.29 -91.98 -13.37
CA ALA A 2 -38.60 -90.57 -13.67
C ALA A 2 -38.96 -89.67 -12.47
N GLU A 3 -39.32 -90.24 -11.32
CA GLU A 3 -39.80 -89.50 -10.15
C GLU A 3 -38.67 -88.89 -9.31
N ILE A 4 -37.52 -89.58 -9.24
CA ILE A 4 -36.31 -89.10 -8.55
C ILE A 4 -35.73 -87.88 -9.27
N GLY A 5 -35.76 -87.85 -10.60
CA GLY A 5 -35.29 -86.69 -11.38
C GLY A 5 -36.09 -85.42 -11.08
N LYS A 6 -37.39 -85.54 -10.81
CA LYS A 6 -38.25 -84.39 -10.49
C LYS A 6 -37.97 -83.83 -9.10
N SER A 7 -37.78 -84.69 -8.10
CA SER A 7 -37.45 -84.23 -6.74
C SER A 7 -36.06 -83.58 -6.68
N VAL A 8 -35.08 -84.17 -7.38
CA VAL A 8 -33.73 -83.60 -7.48
C VAL A 8 -33.76 -82.23 -8.18
N ALA A 9 -34.51 -82.10 -9.29
CA ALA A 9 -34.65 -80.82 -9.99
C ALA A 9 -35.29 -79.74 -9.10
N ALA A 10 -36.31 -80.08 -8.32
CA ALA A 10 -36.95 -79.15 -7.39
C ALA A 10 -35.99 -78.69 -6.28
N VAL A 11 -35.15 -79.60 -5.76
CA VAL A 11 -34.13 -79.26 -4.76
C VAL A 11 -33.05 -78.35 -5.35
N CYS A 12 -32.56 -78.64 -6.57
CA CYS A 12 -31.59 -77.78 -7.25
C CYS A 12 -32.12 -76.35 -7.47
N GLN A 13 -33.36 -76.22 -7.96
CA GLN A 13 -33.98 -74.90 -8.13
C GLN A 13 -34.14 -74.16 -6.79
N PHE A 14 -34.48 -74.85 -5.71
CA PHE A 14 -34.57 -74.23 -4.39
C PHE A 14 -33.21 -73.72 -3.90
N VAL A 15 -32.14 -74.50 -4.11
CA VAL A 15 -30.78 -74.09 -3.74
C VAL A 15 -30.32 -72.89 -4.58
N GLU A 16 -30.57 -72.88 -5.88
CA GLU A 16 -30.22 -71.76 -6.76
C GLU A 16 -30.97 -70.48 -6.36
N THR A 17 -32.27 -70.57 -6.09
CA THR A 17 -33.08 -69.41 -5.66
C THR A 17 -32.64 -68.86 -4.31
N GLU A 18 -32.30 -69.72 -3.34
CA GLU A 18 -31.76 -69.28 -2.05
C GLU A 18 -30.37 -68.65 -2.19
N GLN A 19 -29.51 -69.18 -3.07
CA GLN A 19 -28.20 -68.57 -3.36
C GLN A 19 -28.36 -67.20 -4.03
N GLN A 20 -29.24 -67.07 -5.03
CA GLN A 20 -29.53 -65.78 -5.68
C GLN A 20 -30.09 -64.76 -4.69
N LYS A 21 -30.98 -65.17 -3.79
CA LYS A 21 -31.55 -64.30 -2.76
C LYS A 21 -30.51 -63.84 -1.75
N LYS A 22 -29.55 -64.69 -1.37
CA LYS A 22 -28.42 -64.31 -0.52
C LYS A 22 -27.49 -63.32 -1.23
N ALA A 23 -27.09 -63.61 -2.47
CA ALA A 23 -26.25 -62.74 -3.28
C ALA A 23 -26.90 -61.36 -3.53
N ALA A 24 -28.20 -61.32 -3.82
CA ALA A 24 -28.94 -60.07 -4.00
C ALA A 24 -29.01 -59.24 -2.71
N LYS A 25 -29.23 -59.88 -1.56
CA LYS A 25 -29.22 -59.20 -0.25
C LYS A 25 -27.84 -58.65 0.09
N GLU A 26 -26.78 -59.37 -0.23
CA GLU A 26 -25.40 -58.93 -0.01
C GLU A 26 -25.05 -57.73 -0.91
N ARG A 27 -25.34 -57.82 -2.22
CA ARG A 27 -25.14 -56.71 -3.16
C ARG A 27 -25.87 -55.44 -2.71
N LYS A 28 -27.13 -55.57 -2.31
CA LYS A 28 -27.92 -54.43 -1.80
C LYS A 28 -27.34 -53.84 -0.51
N LYS A 29 -26.72 -54.65 0.35
CA LYS A 29 -26.04 -54.15 1.56
C LYS A 29 -24.75 -53.42 1.24
N VAL A 30 -23.96 -53.92 0.29
CA VAL A 30 -22.71 -53.28 -0.14
C VAL A 30 -23.01 -51.96 -0.84
N GLU A 31 -23.95 -51.94 -1.79
CA GLU A 31 -24.35 -50.74 -2.52
C GLU A 31 -24.88 -49.65 -1.57
N LYS A 32 -25.69 -50.03 -0.56
CA LYS A 32 -26.17 -49.07 0.44
C LYS A 32 -25.03 -48.46 1.26
N LYS A 33 -24.04 -49.27 1.66
CA LYS A 33 -22.89 -48.79 2.42
C LYS A 33 -21.98 -47.90 1.58
N GLU A 34 -21.74 -48.27 0.33
CA GLU A 34 -20.93 -47.49 -0.60
C GLU A 34 -21.60 -46.14 -0.93
N ALA A 35 -22.92 -46.14 -1.13
CA ALA A 35 -23.68 -44.90 -1.33
C ALA A 35 -23.60 -43.98 -0.10
N GLU A 36 -23.71 -44.54 1.11
CA GLU A 36 -23.59 -43.78 2.36
C GLU A 36 -22.17 -43.21 2.55
N GLU A 37 -21.14 -43.99 2.24
CA GLU A 37 -19.74 -43.53 2.28
C GLU A 37 -19.48 -42.40 1.28
N ARG A 38 -19.98 -42.51 0.05
CA ARG A 38 -19.84 -41.46 -0.97
C ARG A 38 -20.47 -40.15 -0.53
N VAL A 39 -21.66 -40.20 0.07
CA VAL A 39 -22.35 -39.00 0.58
C VAL A 39 -21.58 -38.37 1.74
N GLU A 40 -21.01 -39.17 2.65
CA GLU A 40 -20.23 -38.64 3.76
C GLU A 40 -18.90 -38.03 3.30
N VAL A 41 -18.22 -38.65 2.33
CA VAL A 41 -17.00 -38.08 1.72
C VAL A 41 -17.30 -36.76 1.02
N GLU A 42 -18.35 -36.70 0.21
CA GLU A 42 -18.75 -35.46 -0.47
C GLU A 42 -19.10 -34.35 0.54
N ARG A 43 -19.81 -34.70 1.62
CA ARG A 43 -20.13 -33.77 2.69
C ARG A 43 -18.86 -33.24 3.37
N GLN A 44 -17.89 -34.10 3.65
CA GLN A 44 -16.62 -33.69 4.25
C GLN A 44 -15.78 -32.81 3.32
N GLU A 45 -15.76 -33.10 2.02
CA GLU A 45 -15.08 -32.26 1.03
C GLU A 45 -15.71 -30.87 0.94
N LEU A 46 -17.04 -30.79 0.90
CA LEU A 46 -17.75 -29.52 0.91
C LEU A 46 -17.50 -28.73 2.21
N GLU A 47 -17.54 -29.40 3.36
CA GLU A 47 -17.26 -28.75 4.65
C GLU A 47 -15.82 -28.23 4.71
N GLN A 48 -14.84 -29.02 4.24
CA GLN A 48 -13.45 -28.58 4.17
C GLN A 48 -13.27 -27.40 3.21
N LYS A 49 -13.97 -27.40 2.07
CA LYS A 49 -13.93 -26.29 1.12
C LYS A 49 -14.50 -25.02 1.74
N CYS A 50 -15.67 -25.09 2.35
CA CYS A 50 -16.28 -23.97 3.07
C CYS A 50 -15.37 -23.43 4.18
N LYS A 51 -14.74 -24.32 4.97
CA LYS A 51 -13.78 -23.93 6.02
C LYS A 51 -12.56 -23.20 5.46
N LYS A 52 -12.01 -23.65 4.33
CA LYS A 52 -10.86 -23.01 3.68
C LYS A 52 -11.25 -21.62 3.16
N GLU A 53 -12.37 -21.51 2.45
CA GLU A 53 -12.87 -20.23 1.94
C GLU A 53 -13.18 -19.24 3.06
N GLU A 54 -13.82 -19.69 4.13
CA GLU A 54 -14.08 -18.86 5.30
C GLU A 54 -12.79 -18.40 5.98
N LYS A 55 -11.79 -19.29 6.11
CA LYS A 55 -10.49 -18.94 6.68
C LYS A 55 -9.81 -17.84 5.88
N VAL A 56 -9.78 -17.96 4.55
CA VAL A 56 -9.22 -16.94 3.66
C VAL A 56 -9.95 -15.61 3.83
N ARG A 57 -11.29 -15.63 3.89
CA ARG A 57 -12.10 -14.42 4.12
C ARG A 57 -11.76 -13.76 5.46
N ARG A 58 -11.69 -14.53 6.54
CA ARG A 58 -11.35 -14.01 7.87
C ARG A 58 -9.92 -13.47 7.93
N GLU A 59 -8.98 -14.08 7.22
CA GLU A 59 -7.60 -13.59 7.14
C GLU A 59 -7.52 -12.28 6.35
N ALA A 60 -8.25 -12.15 5.24
CA ALA A 60 -8.34 -10.91 4.48
C ALA A 60 -8.94 -9.76 5.31
N GLU A 61 -10.00 -10.03 6.07
CA GLU A 61 -10.64 -9.05 6.97
C GLU A 61 -9.68 -8.56 8.06
N LYS A 62 -8.94 -9.48 8.70
CA LYS A 62 -7.91 -9.14 9.69
C LYS A 62 -6.78 -8.31 9.08
N PHE A 63 -6.35 -8.67 7.87
CA PHE A 63 -5.32 -7.92 7.16
C PHE A 63 -5.78 -6.49 6.86
N GLU A 64 -7.03 -6.32 6.41
CA GLU A 64 -7.61 -5.01 6.16
C GLU A 64 -7.72 -4.17 7.44
N GLU A 65 -8.11 -4.77 8.57
CA GLU A 65 -8.16 -4.11 9.88
C GLU A 65 -6.78 -3.60 10.32
N VAL A 66 -5.75 -4.46 10.21
CA VAL A 66 -4.37 -4.08 10.52
C VAL A 66 -3.90 -2.96 9.58
N ASN A 67 -4.24 -3.03 8.29
CA ASN A 67 -3.87 -2.00 7.33
C ASN A 67 -4.50 -0.65 7.67
N LYS A 68 -5.80 -0.63 8.01
CA LYS A 68 -6.49 0.60 8.45
C LYS A 68 -5.82 1.22 9.68
N HIS A 69 -5.48 0.40 10.67
CA HIS A 69 -4.78 0.88 11.86
C HIS A 69 -3.38 1.43 11.53
N LEU A 70 -2.67 0.78 10.60
CA LEU A 70 -1.37 1.24 10.14
C LEU A 70 -1.48 2.58 9.40
N ASP A 71 -2.44 2.73 8.49
CA ASP A 71 -2.68 3.96 7.73
C ASP A 71 -2.93 5.15 8.66
N ILE A 72 -3.79 4.97 9.67
CA ILE A 72 -4.05 5.99 10.68
C ILE A 72 -2.76 6.36 11.42
N LYS A 73 -1.98 5.36 11.86
CA LYS A 73 -0.74 5.59 12.59
C LYS A 73 0.30 6.32 11.74
N VAL A 74 0.44 5.96 10.48
CA VAL A 74 1.34 6.61 9.53
C VAL A 74 0.89 8.06 9.30
N ALA A 75 -0.40 8.30 9.06
CA ALA A 75 -0.94 9.63 8.88
C ALA A 75 -0.67 10.55 10.10
N LEU A 76 -0.83 10.01 11.33
CA LEU A 76 -0.52 10.75 12.55
C LEU A 76 0.98 11.09 12.64
N ARG A 77 1.87 10.11 12.45
CA ARG A 77 3.32 10.32 12.51
C ARG A 77 3.83 11.30 11.44
N VAL A 78 3.30 11.22 10.23
CA VAL A 78 3.63 12.16 9.15
C VAL A 78 3.09 13.56 9.47
N GLY A 79 1.90 13.65 10.08
CA GLY A 79 1.35 14.91 10.57
C GLY A 79 2.23 15.57 11.63
N GLU A 80 2.65 14.82 12.65
CA GLU A 80 3.60 15.25 13.69
C GLU A 80 4.90 15.78 13.07
N LEU A 81 5.54 14.96 12.22
CA LEU A 81 6.79 15.34 11.54
C LEU A 81 6.64 16.62 10.70
N ARG A 82 5.49 16.80 10.05
CA ARG A 82 5.21 18.00 9.24
C ARG A 82 5.16 19.25 10.09
N GLU A 83 4.59 19.18 11.30
CA GLU A 83 4.54 20.32 12.20
C GLU A 83 5.90 20.59 12.85
N ASP A 84 6.65 19.56 13.21
CA ASP A 84 8.02 19.70 13.73
C ASP A 84 8.92 20.42 12.72
N VAL A 85 8.93 19.97 11.46
CA VAL A 85 9.70 20.61 10.38
C VAL A 85 9.24 22.06 10.15
N ARG A 86 7.94 22.35 10.25
CA ARG A 86 7.44 23.73 10.12
C ARG A 86 7.92 24.61 11.27
N LEU A 87 7.96 24.08 12.49
CA LEU A 87 8.42 24.81 13.66
C LEU A 87 9.92 25.12 13.54
N GLU A 88 10.72 24.12 13.18
CA GLU A 88 12.17 24.25 12.98
C GLU A 88 12.50 25.29 11.90
N ILE A 89 11.78 25.28 10.77
CA ILE A 89 11.94 26.29 9.72
C ILE A 89 11.62 27.69 10.24
N ARG A 90 10.54 27.85 11.01
CA ARG A 90 10.16 29.15 11.59
C ARG A 90 11.20 29.64 12.58
N GLU A 91 11.72 28.77 13.43
CA GLU A 91 12.78 29.08 14.39
C GLU A 91 14.05 29.53 13.66
N ALA A 92 14.51 28.78 12.66
CA ALA A 92 15.69 29.13 11.87
C ALA A 92 15.52 30.49 11.14
N ILE A 93 14.33 30.79 10.62
CA ILE A 93 14.04 32.10 10.01
C ILE A 93 14.09 33.21 11.07
N ASN A 94 13.51 32.99 12.25
CA ASN A 94 13.52 33.96 13.33
C ASN A 94 14.94 34.25 13.80
N ASP A 95 15.76 33.20 13.99
CA ASP A 95 17.17 33.32 14.38
C ASP A 95 17.98 34.10 13.34
N LEU A 96 17.79 33.80 12.06
CA LEU A 96 18.43 34.53 10.97
C LEU A 96 18.02 36.01 10.95
N CYS A 97 16.72 36.30 11.11
CA CYS A 97 16.22 37.67 11.20
C CYS A 97 16.83 38.43 12.39
N CYS A 98 16.90 37.79 13.55
CA CYS A 98 17.52 38.36 14.76
C CYS A 98 19.02 38.64 14.55
N ALA A 99 19.74 37.72 13.93
CA ALA A 99 21.15 37.90 13.61
C ALA A 99 21.39 39.08 12.66
N VAL A 100 20.59 39.20 11.59
CA VAL A 100 20.67 40.32 10.63
C VAL A 100 20.33 41.65 11.30
N ALA A 101 19.32 41.70 12.17
CA ALA A 101 18.96 42.91 12.90
C ALA A 101 20.09 43.39 13.83
N ARG A 102 20.80 42.47 14.48
CA ARG A 102 21.95 42.79 15.35
C ARG A 102 23.21 43.16 14.56
N GLY A 103 23.45 42.53 13.40
CA GLY A 103 24.57 42.85 12.51
C GLY A 103 24.46 44.23 11.84
N LYS A 104 23.26 44.83 11.82
CA LYS A 104 23.01 46.22 11.36
C LYS A 104 23.29 47.27 12.44
N GLN A 105 24.25 47.04 13.34
CA GLN A 105 24.75 48.10 14.20
C GLN A 105 25.52 49.10 13.33
N LYS A 106 24.89 50.26 13.12
CA LYS A 106 25.43 51.41 12.42
C LYS A 106 26.84 51.69 12.96
N VAL A 107 27.87 51.49 12.15
CA VAL A 107 29.20 52.06 12.39
C VAL A 107 28.96 53.55 12.54
N ASN A 108 29.01 54.02 13.78
CA ASN A 108 28.94 55.43 14.08
C ASN A 108 30.27 56.01 13.57
N PRO A 109 30.29 56.90 12.57
CA PRO A 109 31.52 57.60 12.25
C PRO A 109 31.85 58.39 13.51
N PHE A 110 32.94 57.99 14.16
CA PHE A 110 33.51 58.71 15.28
C PHE A 110 33.90 60.09 14.75
N SER A 111 33.01 61.08 14.94
CA SER A 111 33.34 62.49 14.69
C SER A 111 34.19 62.95 15.87
N GLY A 112 35.46 62.55 15.87
CA GLY A 112 36.50 63.22 16.62
C GLY A 112 36.96 64.45 15.83
N PRO A 113 37.09 65.64 16.44
CA PRO A 113 37.73 66.75 15.78
C PRO A 113 39.23 66.48 15.75
N GLY A 114 39.69 65.89 14.66
CA GLY A 114 41.08 65.51 14.45
C GLY A 114 41.40 65.55 12.96
N HIS A 115 41.44 66.77 12.44
CA HIS A 115 41.98 67.12 11.15
C HIS A 115 43.46 66.69 11.09
N GLU A 116 43.79 65.53 10.49
CA GLU A 116 45.08 65.28 9.83
C GLU A 116 44.87 64.12 8.83
N SER A 117 44.61 64.50 7.58
CA SER A 117 44.58 63.60 6.43
C SER A 117 45.98 63.03 6.19
N SER A 118 46.14 61.71 6.34
CA SER A 118 47.23 60.98 5.70
C SER A 118 46.62 59.80 4.95
N ALA A 119 46.31 60.07 3.67
CA ALA A 119 45.82 59.08 2.73
C ALA A 119 46.92 58.04 2.48
N SER A 120 46.80 56.88 3.14
CA SER A 120 47.54 55.68 2.77
C SER A 120 46.94 55.16 1.46
N SER A 121 47.65 55.40 0.34
CA SER A 121 47.27 54.92 -1.00
C SER A 121 47.43 53.40 -1.18
N SER A 122 47.91 52.70 -0.15
CA SER A 122 48.25 51.28 -0.19
C SER A 122 47.01 50.37 -0.20
N ASP A 123 45.98 50.73 0.55
CA ASP A 123 44.82 49.85 0.79
C ASP A 123 43.96 49.70 -0.48
N THR A 124 43.93 50.71 -1.34
CA THR A 124 43.21 50.65 -2.62
C THR A 124 43.93 49.80 -3.67
N GLU A 125 45.25 49.70 -3.59
CA GLU A 125 46.06 48.91 -4.52
C GLU A 125 45.94 47.42 -4.21
N GLU A 126 45.94 47.05 -2.92
CA GLU A 126 45.72 45.67 -2.45
C GLU A 126 44.32 45.14 -2.85
N LEU A 127 43.29 45.96 -2.73
CA LEU A 127 41.92 45.60 -3.17
C LEU A 127 41.84 45.43 -4.70
N SER A 128 42.58 46.24 -5.46
CA SER A 128 42.67 46.14 -6.93
C SER A 128 43.34 44.84 -7.38
N GLU A 129 44.44 44.45 -6.71
CA GLU A 129 45.12 43.19 -6.98
C GLU A 129 44.27 41.98 -6.60
N SER A 130 43.63 42.02 -5.43
CA SER A 130 42.73 40.96 -4.96
C SER A 130 41.53 40.78 -5.91
N ALA A 131 40.94 41.87 -6.39
CA ALA A 131 39.83 41.81 -7.34
C ALA A 131 40.23 41.26 -8.72
N ARG A 132 41.44 41.52 -9.20
CA ARG A 132 41.95 40.91 -10.45
C ARG A 132 42.07 39.39 -10.34
N ASN A 133 42.37 38.86 -9.16
CA ASN A 133 42.48 37.42 -8.92
C ASN A 133 41.13 36.69 -8.81
N LEU A 134 40.00 37.41 -8.83
CA LEU A 134 38.65 36.84 -8.81
C LEU A 134 38.09 36.53 -10.21
N SER A 135 38.91 36.57 -11.27
CA SER A 135 38.45 36.21 -12.61
C SER A 135 38.15 34.71 -12.69
N ILE A 136 36.88 34.33 -12.57
CA ILE A 136 36.41 32.97 -12.81
C ILE A 136 36.47 32.73 -14.33
N SER A 137 37.59 32.18 -14.81
CA SER A 137 37.79 31.86 -16.23
C SER A 137 37.03 30.61 -16.66
N GLU A 138 36.49 29.85 -15.71
CA GLU A 138 35.82 28.59 -15.96
C GLU A 138 34.29 28.76 -15.92
N LYS A 139 33.66 28.87 -17.09
CA LYS A 139 32.21 28.75 -17.19
C LYS A 139 31.83 27.28 -17.01
N ARG A 140 30.95 27.00 -16.05
CA ARG A 140 30.35 25.68 -15.87
C ARG A 140 29.73 25.22 -17.19
N LYS A 141 30.10 24.02 -17.66
CA LYS A 141 29.42 23.36 -18.78
C LYS A 141 27.98 23.11 -18.35
N ARG A 142 27.02 23.72 -19.05
CA ARG A 142 25.60 23.43 -18.89
C ARG A 142 25.40 21.99 -19.36
N GLU A 143 25.02 21.12 -18.44
CA GLU A 143 24.71 19.73 -18.73
C GLU A 143 23.51 19.67 -19.70
N PRO A 144 23.44 18.68 -20.61
CA PRO A 144 22.30 18.51 -21.49
C PRO A 144 21.01 18.37 -20.68
N GLU A 145 19.97 19.11 -21.08
CA GLU A 145 18.68 19.09 -20.42
C GLU A 145 18.11 17.65 -20.48
N PRO A 146 17.67 17.07 -19.35
CA PRO A 146 17.13 15.73 -19.33
C PRO A 146 15.87 15.69 -20.21
N VAL A 147 15.88 14.83 -21.23
CA VAL A 147 14.73 14.57 -22.08
C VAL A 147 13.70 13.82 -21.25
N PHE A 148 12.63 14.50 -20.86
CA PHE A 148 11.45 13.85 -20.30
C PHE A 148 10.69 13.23 -21.46
N ASP A 149 10.77 11.91 -21.60
CA ASP A 149 9.88 11.15 -22.48
C ASP A 149 8.43 11.44 -22.07
N ASP A 150 7.59 11.65 -23.10
CA ASP A 150 6.19 12.06 -23.01
C ASP A 150 5.43 11.37 -21.88
N SER A 151 5.27 12.10 -20.78
CA SER A 151 4.43 11.66 -19.67
C SER A 151 2.98 11.66 -20.15
N LEU A 152 2.30 10.52 -19.97
CA LEU A 152 0.89 10.37 -20.32
C LEU A 152 0.07 11.51 -19.66
N PRO A 153 -0.87 12.13 -20.39
CA PRO A 153 -1.69 13.20 -19.84
C PRO A 153 -2.47 12.66 -18.65
N MET A 154 -2.17 13.20 -17.47
CA MET A 154 -2.89 12.91 -16.23
C MET A 154 -4.40 13.10 -16.44
N GLU A 155 -5.19 12.03 -16.28
CA GLU A 155 -6.65 12.11 -16.22
C GLU A 155 -7.04 13.03 -15.06
N GLN A 156 -7.62 14.18 -15.40
CA GLN A 156 -8.17 15.09 -14.41
C GLN A 156 -9.55 14.57 -13.97
N PRO A 157 -9.83 14.51 -12.65
CA PRO A 157 -11.12 14.08 -12.15
C PRO A 157 -12.25 15.02 -12.60
N LEU A 158 -13.37 14.43 -12.99
CA LEU A 158 -14.55 15.12 -13.52
C LEU A 158 -15.16 16.06 -12.47
N LYS A 159 -15.33 17.35 -12.82
CA LYS A 159 -15.95 18.36 -11.96
C LYS A 159 -17.44 18.02 -11.73
N HIS A 160 -17.80 17.72 -10.49
CA HIS A 160 -19.19 17.65 -10.05
C HIS A 160 -19.77 19.05 -9.89
N THR A 161 -20.82 19.38 -10.66
CA THR A 161 -21.71 20.50 -10.37
C THR A 161 -22.86 20.04 -9.46
N PRO A 162 -23.21 20.81 -8.42
CA PRO A 162 -24.34 20.47 -7.55
C PRO A 162 -25.67 20.75 -8.24
N THR A 163 -26.50 19.71 -8.39
CA THR A 163 -27.87 19.80 -8.87
C THR A 163 -28.72 20.52 -7.82
N SER A 164 -29.10 21.78 -8.06
CA SER A 164 -30.10 22.46 -7.22
C SER A 164 -31.47 21.86 -7.48
N LEU A 165 -32.03 21.16 -6.50
CA LEU A 165 -33.44 20.78 -6.48
C LEU A 165 -34.29 22.05 -6.39
N ILE A 166 -34.97 22.39 -7.48
CA ILE A 166 -36.01 23.43 -7.50
C ILE A 166 -37.25 22.82 -6.85
N ASN A 167 -37.53 23.24 -5.62
CA ASN A 167 -38.78 22.95 -4.93
C ASN A 167 -39.94 23.68 -5.63
N ARG A 168 -40.95 22.93 -6.08
CA ARG A 168 -42.25 23.48 -6.49
C ARG A 168 -43.06 23.81 -5.23
N SER A 169 -43.33 25.09 -5.03
CA SER A 169 -44.31 25.57 -4.05
C SER A 169 -45.74 25.37 -4.57
N SER A 170 -46.63 25.11 -3.61
CA SER A 170 -48.09 25.04 -3.70
C SER A 170 -48.76 26.27 -4.28
#